data_AF-A0A7J7NFM0-F1
#
_entry.id   AF-A0A7J7NFM0-F1
#
_cell.length_a   1.000
_cell.length_b   1.000
_cell.length_c   1.000
_cell.angle_alpha   90.00
_cell.angle_beta   90.00
_cell.angle_gamma   90.00
#
_symmetry.space_group_name_H-M   'P 1'
#
loop_
_entity.id
_entity.type
_entity.pdbx_description
1 polymer ?
#
loop_
_entity_poly.entity_id
_entity_poly.type
_entity_poly.pdbx_seq_one_letter_code
_entity_poly.pdbx_strand_id
1 'polypeptide(L)'
;MEFVAPETQQDQLRQLKRFNVGEDCPVFDGLYNFCQTYVGGSVGGTVKLNHGLCDIAINWAGGLHHAKKYEASGFCYVNDIVLAILELLKQHERVLYVDIDIHHGDGVEEAFYTTDRVMTVSFHKFGDYFPGTGDIRDIEHGVALGVEVDDKMPQHKYYKYFGPDYTLHVAPSNMENKNSRPLLDDIRAKLLDYLSKLQHAPSIQFQERPPDIELPEANEDEDDANERWDDHDFDMEVEERKPMLSNL
;
A
#
# COMPACT_ATOMS: atom_id res chain seq x y z
N MET A 1 -19.95 0.82 29.32
CA MET A 1 -18.96 1.66 28.62
C MET A 1 -19.73 2.84 28.07
N GLU A 2 -19.47 4.05 28.54
CA GLU A 2 -19.99 5.25 27.88
C GLU A 2 -19.14 5.53 26.65
N PHE A 3 -19.79 5.79 25.51
CA PHE A 3 -19.11 6.14 24.28
C PHE A 3 -18.78 7.63 24.28
N VAL A 4 -17.54 7.98 23.91
CA VAL A 4 -17.16 9.38 23.68
C VAL A 4 -17.68 9.78 22.31
N ALA A 5 -18.57 10.76 22.29
CA ALA A 5 -19.14 11.37 21.09
C ALA A 5 -18.77 12.85 21.05
N PRO A 6 -18.90 13.54 19.91
CA PRO A 6 -18.62 14.97 19.81
C PRO A 6 -19.35 15.81 20.87
N GLU A 7 -20.54 15.36 21.26
CA GLU A 7 -21.40 16.02 22.24
C GLU A 7 -20.99 15.77 23.70
N THR A 8 -20.31 14.66 23.98
CA THR A 8 -19.91 14.23 25.34
C THR A 8 -18.40 14.37 25.60
N GLN A 9 -17.62 14.75 24.59
CA GLN A 9 -16.16 14.81 24.68
C GLN A 9 -15.63 15.82 25.71
N GLN A 10 -16.41 16.89 26.00
CA GLN A 10 -16.03 17.89 26.99
C GLN A 10 -15.92 17.31 28.41
N ASP A 11 -16.63 16.21 28.70
CA ASP A 11 -16.55 15.52 29.99
C ASP A 11 -15.27 14.67 30.12
N GLN A 12 -14.54 14.47 29.03
CA GLN A 12 -13.39 13.57 28.93
C GLN A 12 -12.08 14.28 28.55
N LEU A 13 -12.00 15.61 28.66
CA LEU A 13 -10.85 16.42 28.25
C LEU A 13 -9.49 15.92 28.77
N ARG A 14 -9.44 15.43 30.02
CA ARG A 14 -8.21 14.87 30.59
C ARG A 14 -7.76 13.59 29.87
N GLN A 15 -8.71 12.74 29.48
CA GLN A 15 -8.41 11.51 28.75
C GLN A 15 -8.05 11.81 27.30
N LEU A 16 -8.80 12.69 26.63
CA LEU A 16 -8.53 13.13 25.27
C LEU A 16 -7.10 13.68 25.13
N LYS A 17 -6.71 14.58 26.05
CA LYS A 17 -5.33 15.09 26.10
C LYS A 17 -4.29 14.00 26.38
N ARG A 18 -4.62 13.02 27.24
CA ARG A 18 -3.70 11.92 27.58
C ARG A 18 -3.47 10.97 26.40
N PHE A 19 -4.49 10.72 25.60
CA PHE A 19 -4.46 9.78 24.47
C PHE A 19 -4.25 10.48 23.12
N ASN A 20 -3.86 11.76 23.14
CA ASN A 20 -3.63 12.60 21.97
C ASN A 20 -4.81 12.63 20.96
N VAL A 21 -6.04 12.66 21.49
CA VAL A 21 -7.26 12.82 20.71
C VAL A 21 -7.68 14.29 20.79
N GLY A 22 -7.68 14.98 19.66
CA GLY A 22 -7.77 16.44 19.58
C GLY A 22 -7.76 16.94 18.13
N GLU A 23 -6.88 17.88 17.82
CA GLU A 23 -6.84 18.58 16.52
C GLU A 23 -6.57 17.62 15.36
N ASP A 24 -5.42 16.94 15.38
CA ASP A 24 -5.04 15.97 14.33
C ASP A 24 -5.81 14.64 14.42
N CYS A 25 -6.40 14.35 15.58
CA CYS A 25 -7.14 13.11 15.84
C CYS A 25 -8.50 13.43 16.48
N PRO A 26 -9.46 14.00 15.73
CA PRO A 26 -10.71 14.50 16.29
C PRO A 26 -11.67 13.40 16.74
N VAL A 27 -12.48 13.71 17.75
CA VAL A 27 -13.67 12.91 18.05
C VAL A 27 -14.73 13.16 16.97
N PHE A 28 -15.23 12.08 16.36
CA PHE A 28 -16.33 12.14 15.41
C PHE A 28 -17.33 10.99 15.63
N ASP A 29 -18.55 11.17 15.14
CA ASP A 29 -19.60 10.16 15.25
C ASP A 29 -19.21 8.89 14.50
N GLY A 30 -19.22 7.76 15.22
CA GLY A 30 -18.83 6.47 14.66
C GLY A 30 -17.33 6.20 14.66
N LEU A 31 -16.49 7.02 15.34
CA LEU A 31 -15.04 6.82 15.46
C LEU A 31 -14.66 5.37 15.79
N TYR A 32 -15.33 4.77 16.78
CA TYR A 32 -15.03 3.39 17.18
C TYR A 32 -15.40 2.38 16.09
N ASN A 33 -16.54 2.57 15.41
CA ASN A 33 -16.96 1.69 14.30
C ASN A 33 -16.02 1.82 13.10
N PHE A 34 -15.54 3.04 12.82
CA PHE A 34 -14.49 3.28 11.83
C PHE A 34 -13.24 2.46 12.18
N CYS A 35 -12.78 2.53 13.43
CA CYS A 35 -11.67 1.72 13.93
C CYS A 35 -11.88 0.22 13.77
N GLN A 36 -13.04 -0.29 14.19
CA GLN A 36 -13.36 -1.71 14.09
C GLN A 36 -13.37 -2.20 12.63
N THR A 37 -13.81 -1.35 11.69
CA THR A 37 -13.92 -1.73 10.29
C THR A 37 -12.55 -1.99 9.67
N TYR A 38 -11.61 -1.04 9.77
CA TYR A 38 -10.30 -1.23 9.16
C TYR A 38 -9.45 -2.27 9.91
N VAL A 39 -9.52 -2.31 11.25
CA VAL A 39 -8.82 -3.34 12.04
C VAL A 39 -9.34 -4.73 11.70
N GLY A 40 -10.66 -4.89 11.63
CA GLY A 40 -11.28 -6.16 11.28
C GLY A 40 -10.89 -6.64 9.87
N GLY A 41 -10.77 -5.72 8.91
CA GLY A 41 -10.27 -6.00 7.58
C GLY A 41 -8.84 -6.54 7.58
N SER A 42 -7.91 -5.86 8.27
CA SER A 42 -6.49 -6.25 8.30
C SER A 42 -6.27 -7.57 9.03
N VAL A 43 -6.85 -7.74 10.23
CA VAL A 43 -6.75 -9.00 11.00
C VAL A 43 -7.43 -10.14 10.25
N GLY A 44 -8.63 -9.91 9.68
CA GLY A 44 -9.35 -10.91 8.89
C GLY A 44 -8.59 -11.35 7.64
N GLY A 45 -7.92 -10.42 6.96
CA GLY A 45 -7.01 -10.70 5.84
C GLY A 45 -5.84 -11.57 6.27
N THR A 46 -5.18 -11.22 7.38
CA THR A 46 -4.07 -12.02 7.91
C THR A 46 -4.48 -13.44 8.31
N VAL A 47 -5.65 -13.61 8.95
CA VAL A 47 -6.14 -14.95 9.30
C VAL A 47 -6.29 -15.83 8.06
N LYS A 48 -6.73 -15.25 6.93
CA LYS A 48 -6.81 -15.98 5.65
C LYS A 48 -5.43 -16.36 5.11
N LEU A 49 -4.44 -15.47 5.20
CA LEU A 49 -3.04 -15.74 4.83
C LEU A 49 -2.47 -16.89 5.67
N ASN A 50 -2.58 -16.80 7.00
CA ASN A 50 -2.10 -17.81 7.95
C ASN A 50 -2.71 -19.20 7.71
N HIS A 51 -3.94 -19.26 7.21
CA HIS A 51 -4.65 -20.51 6.92
C HIS A 51 -4.46 -20.98 5.47
N GLY A 52 -3.63 -20.32 4.67
CA GLY A 52 -3.41 -20.67 3.27
C GLY A 52 -4.66 -20.54 2.40
N LEU A 53 -5.62 -19.70 2.80
CA LEU A 53 -6.88 -19.47 2.07
C LEU A 53 -6.72 -18.44 0.94
N CYS A 54 -5.62 -17.68 0.97
CA CYS A 54 -5.21 -16.76 -0.09
C CYS A 54 -3.70 -16.55 -0.03
N ASP A 55 -3.11 -16.19 -1.17
CA ASP A 55 -1.71 -15.77 -1.25
C ASP A 55 -1.56 -14.27 -0.96
N ILE A 56 -2.59 -13.47 -1.27
CA ILE A 56 -2.63 -12.02 -1.10
C ILE A 56 -3.96 -11.61 -0.49
N ALA A 57 -3.91 -10.75 0.53
CA ALA A 57 -5.08 -10.09 1.12
C ALA A 57 -4.92 -8.57 1.03
N ILE A 58 -5.97 -7.88 0.59
CA ILE A 58 -5.95 -6.42 0.39
C ILE A 58 -7.02 -5.78 1.29
N ASN A 59 -6.61 -4.76 2.04
CA ASN A 59 -7.51 -3.93 2.84
C ASN A 59 -7.14 -2.44 2.69
N TRP A 60 -7.77 -1.76 1.74
CA TRP A 60 -7.54 -0.32 1.49
C TRP A 60 -8.03 0.60 2.61
N ALA A 61 -8.86 0.10 3.53
CA ALA A 61 -9.31 0.89 4.67
C ALA A 61 -8.28 0.93 5.81
N GLY A 62 -7.34 -0.02 5.83
CA GLY A 62 -6.27 -0.13 6.82
C GLY A 62 -5.03 0.66 6.44
N GLY A 63 -3.90 0.34 7.08
CA GLY A 63 -2.63 1.03 6.84
C GLY A 63 -2.41 2.24 7.75
N LEU A 64 -3.08 2.30 8.90
CA LEU A 64 -3.01 3.45 9.81
C LEU A 64 -1.78 3.34 10.72
N HIS A 65 -0.62 3.65 10.15
CA HIS A 65 0.71 3.33 10.69
C HIS A 65 1.22 4.22 11.84
N HIS A 66 0.60 5.38 12.10
CA HIS A 66 1.06 6.32 13.13
C HIS A 66 0.53 6.02 14.54
N ALA A 67 -0.53 5.21 14.65
CA ALA A 67 -1.14 4.92 15.94
C ALA A 67 -0.14 4.22 16.87
N LYS A 68 -0.07 4.69 18.12
CA LYS A 68 0.85 4.19 19.15
C LYS A 68 0.13 3.27 20.12
N LYS A 69 0.88 2.66 21.03
CA LYS A 69 0.31 1.76 22.05
C LYS A 69 -0.70 2.46 22.97
N TYR A 70 -0.48 3.73 23.30
CA TYR A 70 -1.28 4.49 24.26
C TYR A 70 -1.67 5.88 23.78
N GLU A 71 -1.61 6.17 22.49
CA GLU A 71 -2.04 7.45 21.94
C GLU A 71 -2.36 7.37 20.45
N ALA A 72 -3.30 8.20 20.01
CA ALA A 72 -3.55 8.46 18.61
C ALA A 72 -2.49 9.41 18.05
N SER A 73 -2.21 9.34 16.75
CA SER A 73 -1.25 10.23 16.09
C SER A 73 -1.52 10.26 14.59
N GLY A 74 -1.35 11.40 13.92
CA GLY A 74 -1.45 11.52 12.46
C GLY A 74 -2.71 10.88 11.88
N PHE A 75 -3.90 11.23 12.41
CA PHE A 75 -5.20 10.64 12.03
C PHE A 75 -5.38 9.13 12.34
N CYS A 76 -4.42 8.49 12.99
CA CYS A 76 -4.43 7.07 13.31
C CYS A 76 -4.79 6.83 14.79
N TYR A 77 -5.83 6.02 15.05
CA TYR A 77 -6.32 5.74 16.41
C TYR A 77 -5.99 4.33 16.91
N VAL A 78 -6.00 3.34 16.02
CA VAL A 78 -5.62 1.96 16.31
C VAL A 78 -4.68 1.51 15.21
N ASN A 79 -3.55 0.91 15.57
CA ASN A 79 -2.57 0.42 14.62
C ASN A 79 -2.99 -0.97 14.12
N ASP A 80 -3.74 -1.03 13.03
CA ASP A 80 -4.22 -2.28 12.45
C ASP A 80 -3.08 -3.14 11.87
N ILE A 81 -2.02 -2.48 11.40
CA ILE A 81 -0.82 -3.13 10.87
C ILE A 81 -0.11 -3.92 11.96
N VAL A 82 0.11 -3.33 13.14
CA VAL A 82 0.72 -4.02 14.28
C VAL A 82 -0.11 -5.25 14.67
N LEU A 83 -1.44 -5.12 14.72
CA LEU A 83 -2.32 -6.25 15.03
C LEU A 83 -2.27 -7.34 13.94
N ALA A 84 -2.19 -6.94 12.67
CA ALA A 84 -2.04 -7.86 11.55
C ALA A 84 -0.69 -8.60 11.60
N ILE A 85 0.41 -7.93 11.92
CA ILE A 85 1.74 -8.55 12.06
C ILE A 85 1.76 -9.50 13.25
N LEU A 86 1.17 -9.13 14.39
CA LEU A 86 1.04 -10.03 15.54
C LEU A 86 0.25 -11.31 15.20
N GLU A 87 -0.75 -11.20 14.33
CA GLU A 87 -1.46 -12.37 13.81
C GLU A 87 -0.56 -13.21 12.89
N LEU A 88 0.20 -12.62 11.96
CA LEU A 88 1.16 -13.34 11.10
C LEU A 88 2.21 -14.10 11.93
N LEU A 89 2.72 -13.48 12.99
CA LEU A 89 3.74 -14.05 13.86
C LEU A 89 3.30 -15.33 14.61
N LYS A 90 2.01 -15.70 14.55
CA LYS A 90 1.54 -16.99 15.07
C LYS A 90 1.97 -18.18 14.19
N GLN A 91 2.16 -17.96 12.89
CA GLN A 91 2.50 -19.00 11.92
C GLN A 91 3.84 -18.74 11.22
N HIS A 92 4.30 -17.49 11.17
CA HIS A 92 5.52 -17.09 10.49
C HIS A 92 6.62 -16.71 11.49
N GLU A 93 7.81 -17.28 11.32
CA GLU A 93 8.96 -16.99 12.18
C GLU A 93 9.41 -15.53 12.06
N ARG A 94 9.44 -15.03 10.81
CA ARG A 94 9.85 -13.67 10.44
C ARG A 94 8.81 -13.01 9.53
N VAL A 95 8.57 -11.71 9.73
CA VAL A 95 7.66 -10.88 8.92
C VAL A 95 8.41 -9.64 8.42
N LEU A 96 8.25 -9.32 7.14
CA LEU A 96 8.74 -8.07 6.54
C LEU A 96 7.57 -7.10 6.42
N TYR A 97 7.75 -5.87 6.91
CA TYR A 97 6.81 -4.76 6.76
C TYR A 97 7.42 -3.67 5.89
N VAL A 98 6.80 -3.39 4.74
CA VAL A 98 7.26 -2.35 3.81
C VAL A 98 6.26 -1.21 3.79
N ASP A 99 6.77 0.01 3.98
CA ASP A 99 6.02 1.25 4.07
C ASP A 99 6.49 2.23 2.99
N ILE A 100 5.55 2.65 2.16
CA ILE A 100 5.76 3.56 1.03
C ILE A 100 4.98 4.87 1.20
N ASP A 101 4.39 5.10 2.38
CA ASP A 101 3.77 6.37 2.70
C ASP A 101 4.84 7.48 2.75
N ILE A 102 4.43 8.71 2.43
CA ILE A 102 5.32 9.86 2.48
C ILE A 102 5.80 10.17 3.91
N HIS A 103 5.04 9.76 4.92
CA HIS A 103 5.40 9.86 6.33
C HIS A 103 6.08 8.59 6.82
N HIS A 104 6.98 8.75 7.79
CA HIS A 104 7.62 7.61 8.42
C HIS A 104 6.60 6.73 9.17
N GLY A 105 6.64 5.41 8.95
CA GLY A 105 5.83 4.37 9.61
C GLY A 105 6.15 4.15 11.09
N ASP A 106 6.24 5.24 11.85
CA ASP A 106 6.79 5.31 13.20
C ASP A 106 6.03 4.49 14.25
N GLY A 107 4.71 4.32 14.13
CA GLY A 107 3.93 3.50 15.05
C GLY A 107 4.20 2.01 14.88
N VAL A 108 4.47 1.55 13.65
CA VAL A 108 4.83 0.16 13.37
C VAL A 108 6.27 -0.11 13.77
N GLU A 109 7.20 0.79 13.43
CA GLU A 109 8.60 0.72 13.85
C GLU A 109 8.70 0.65 15.39
N GLU A 110 8.07 1.57 16.11
CA GLU A 110 8.10 1.59 17.59
C GLU A 110 7.58 0.30 18.22
N ALA A 111 6.52 -0.29 17.64
CA ALA A 111 5.92 -1.51 18.17
C ALA A 111 6.83 -2.74 18.07
N PHE A 112 7.73 -2.76 17.10
CA PHE A 112 8.62 -3.90 16.83
C PHE A 112 10.11 -3.61 17.02
N TYR A 113 10.46 -2.39 17.47
CA TYR A 113 11.83 -1.89 17.65
C TYR A 113 12.80 -2.80 18.42
N THR A 114 12.29 -3.74 19.23
CA THR A 114 13.11 -4.61 20.09
C THR A 114 13.02 -6.09 19.72
N THR A 115 12.42 -6.43 18.57
CA THR A 115 12.36 -7.81 18.08
C THR A 115 13.11 -7.99 16.77
N ASP A 116 13.73 -9.14 16.60
CA ASP A 116 14.35 -9.61 15.36
C ASP A 116 13.39 -10.39 14.44
N ARG A 117 12.14 -10.60 14.89
CA ARG A 117 11.12 -11.34 14.14
C ARG A 117 10.36 -10.49 13.15
N VAL A 118 10.46 -9.17 13.24
CA VAL A 118 9.80 -8.23 12.33
C VAL A 118 10.86 -7.25 11.85
N MET A 119 10.92 -7.07 10.54
CA MET A 119 11.78 -6.07 9.92
C MET A 119 10.88 -5.00 9.31
N THR A 120 11.05 -3.76 9.75
CA THR A 120 10.28 -2.61 9.28
C THR A 120 11.09 -1.79 8.26
N VAL A 121 10.44 -1.26 7.24
CA VAL A 121 11.12 -0.55 6.16
C VAL A 121 10.25 0.58 5.73
N SER A 122 10.80 1.79 5.72
CA SER A 122 10.01 2.96 5.36
C SER A 122 10.79 3.87 4.42
N PHE A 123 10.13 4.28 3.34
CA PHE A 123 10.64 5.27 2.39
C PHE A 123 9.81 6.54 2.51
N HIS A 124 10.34 7.54 3.19
CA HIS A 124 9.56 8.72 3.55
C HIS A 124 10.35 10.01 3.37
N LYS A 125 9.62 11.13 3.42
CA LYS A 125 10.23 12.46 3.45
C LYS A 125 10.76 12.73 4.87
N PHE A 126 12.04 13.07 4.97
CA PHE A 126 12.70 13.42 6.23
C PHE A 126 13.09 14.92 6.32
N GLY A 127 13.31 15.45 7.53
CA GLY A 127 13.63 16.86 7.82
C GLY A 127 12.51 17.59 8.58
N ASP A 128 12.20 18.83 8.22
CA ASP A 128 11.02 19.56 8.74
C ASP A 128 9.71 18.93 8.19
N TYR A 129 9.38 17.74 8.67
CA TYR A 129 8.21 16.96 8.24
C TYR A 129 7.73 16.03 9.36
N PHE A 130 6.43 15.81 9.43
CA PHE A 130 5.85 14.83 10.35
C PHE A 130 6.26 13.41 9.95
N PRO A 131 6.52 12.48 10.89
CA PRO A 131 6.48 12.61 12.35
C PRO A 131 7.80 13.09 13.00
N GLY A 132 8.85 13.31 12.20
CA GLY A 132 10.16 13.77 12.68
C GLY A 132 11.11 12.64 13.14
N THR A 133 10.75 11.38 12.90
CA THR A 133 11.56 10.17 13.15
C THR A 133 11.90 9.46 11.82
N GLY A 134 12.70 8.39 11.84
CA GLY A 134 13.08 7.64 10.63
C GLY A 134 14.35 8.19 9.97
N ASP A 135 15.27 8.73 10.76
CA ASP A 135 16.57 9.17 10.25
C ASP A 135 17.35 7.96 9.73
N ILE A 136 18.36 8.14 8.86
CA ILE A 136 19.22 7.03 8.41
C ILE A 136 19.94 6.28 9.55
N ARG A 137 20.00 6.87 10.74
CA ARG A 137 20.50 6.26 11.97
C ARG A 137 19.48 5.33 12.64
N ASP A 138 18.22 5.39 12.24
CA ASP A 138 17.14 4.46 12.57
C ASP A 138 17.16 3.38 11.48
N ILE A 139 17.50 2.13 11.83
CA ILE A 139 17.97 1.13 10.86
C ILE A 139 17.07 -0.10 10.85
N GLU A 140 16.22 -0.27 9.82
CA GLU A 140 15.61 -1.54 9.36
C GLU A 140 15.23 -1.47 7.82
N HIS A 141 15.07 -2.61 7.08
CA HIS A 141 15.25 -2.71 5.59
C HIS A 141 14.30 -3.61 4.74
N GLY A 142 14.03 -3.30 3.45
CA GLY A 142 13.39 -4.21 2.45
C GLY A 142 12.16 -3.72 1.62
N VAL A 143 12.03 -4.19 0.36
CA VAL A 143 11.03 -3.76 -0.69
C VAL A 143 10.34 -4.98 -1.33
N ALA A 144 9.09 -4.83 -1.83
CA ALA A 144 8.35 -5.76 -2.72
C ALA A 144 7.22 -4.98 -3.48
N LEU A 145 6.65 -5.34 -4.65
CA LEU A 145 6.77 -6.38 -5.69
C LEU A 145 6.11 -5.83 -6.98
N GLY A 146 6.51 -6.34 -8.17
CA GLY A 146 6.18 -5.76 -9.49
C GLY A 146 5.05 -6.44 -10.26
N VAL A 147 3.92 -5.74 -10.41
CA VAL A 147 2.83 -6.06 -11.35
C VAL A 147 2.38 -4.77 -12.02
N GLU A 148 2.21 -4.80 -13.35
CA GLU A 148 1.72 -3.67 -14.14
C GLU A 148 0.19 -3.70 -14.29
N VAL A 149 -0.43 -2.53 -14.31
CA VAL A 149 -1.88 -2.32 -14.47
C VAL A 149 -2.11 -1.41 -15.68
N ASP A 150 -3.18 -1.65 -16.45
CA ASP A 150 -3.57 -0.83 -17.60
C ASP A 150 -3.89 0.62 -17.17
N ASP A 151 -3.42 1.60 -17.96
CA ASP A 151 -3.52 3.03 -17.66
C ASP A 151 -4.93 3.59 -17.88
N LYS A 152 -5.79 2.94 -18.70
CA LYS A 152 -7.14 3.49 -18.94
C LYS A 152 -8.10 3.15 -17.81
N MET A 153 -8.70 4.18 -17.20
CA MET A 153 -9.66 3.98 -16.12
C MET A 153 -10.93 3.26 -16.60
N PRO A 154 -11.36 2.17 -15.94
CA PRO A 154 -12.63 1.52 -16.24
C PRO A 154 -13.82 2.37 -15.77
N GLN A 155 -14.96 2.24 -16.44
CA GLN A 155 -16.19 2.96 -16.06
C GLN A 155 -16.70 2.53 -14.68
N HIS A 156 -16.91 3.50 -13.78
CA HIS A 156 -17.48 3.27 -12.46
C HIS A 156 -18.19 4.52 -11.91
N LYS A 157 -18.92 4.39 -10.79
CA LYS A 157 -19.73 5.47 -10.18
C LYS A 157 -18.96 6.79 -9.96
N TYR A 158 -17.67 6.71 -9.67
CA TYR A 158 -16.79 7.86 -9.42
C TYR A 158 -15.96 8.32 -10.64
N TYR A 159 -16.26 7.85 -11.86
CA TYR A 159 -15.41 8.06 -13.04
C TYR A 159 -15.12 9.55 -13.33
N LYS A 160 -16.10 10.42 -13.08
CA LYS A 160 -15.98 11.87 -13.28
C LYS A 160 -14.93 12.55 -12.39
N TYR A 161 -14.48 11.91 -11.31
CA TYR A 161 -13.43 12.44 -10.43
C TYR A 161 -12.03 12.32 -11.04
N PHE A 162 -11.85 11.48 -12.07
CA PHE A 162 -10.58 11.24 -12.75
C PHE A 162 -10.39 12.11 -14.01
N GLY A 163 -11.29 13.07 -14.24
CA GLY A 163 -11.13 14.04 -15.34
C GLY A 163 -10.00 15.05 -15.05
N PRO A 164 -9.41 15.66 -16.09
CA PRO A 164 -9.83 15.58 -17.49
C PRO A 164 -9.29 14.37 -18.27
N ASP A 165 -8.25 13.71 -17.78
CA ASP A 165 -7.46 12.74 -18.57
C ASP A 165 -8.00 11.30 -18.48
N TYR A 166 -8.73 10.96 -17.41
CA TYR A 166 -9.32 9.64 -17.15
C TYR A 166 -8.32 8.48 -17.24
N THR A 167 -7.06 8.75 -16.93
CA THR A 167 -5.97 7.79 -16.81
C THR A 167 -5.74 7.41 -15.35
N LEU A 168 -5.14 6.24 -15.14
CA LEU A 168 -4.71 5.76 -13.83
C LEU A 168 -3.41 6.42 -13.41
N HIS A 169 -2.51 6.67 -14.37
CA HIS A 169 -1.25 7.35 -14.15
C HIS A 169 -1.44 8.86 -14.06
N VAL A 170 -0.84 9.43 -13.03
CA VAL A 170 -0.72 10.88 -12.84
C VAL A 170 0.62 11.31 -13.42
N ALA A 171 0.61 12.26 -14.36
CA ALA A 171 1.84 12.80 -14.92
C ALA A 171 2.68 13.49 -13.81
N PRO A 172 4.00 13.30 -13.80
CA PRO A 172 4.86 13.96 -12.83
C PRO A 172 4.79 15.48 -13.04
N SER A 173 4.76 16.24 -11.94
CA SER A 173 4.82 17.69 -11.99
C SER A 173 6.21 18.19 -12.42
N ASN A 174 6.30 19.46 -12.80
CA ASN A 174 7.58 20.14 -13.06
C ASN A 174 8.35 20.53 -11.78
N MET A 175 7.93 20.02 -10.62
CA MET A 175 8.62 20.26 -9.34
C MET A 175 10.04 19.71 -9.39
N GLU A 176 11.00 20.53 -8.95
CA GLU A 176 12.39 20.13 -8.89
C GLU A 176 12.61 18.98 -7.88
N ASN A 177 13.24 17.90 -8.36
CA ASN A 177 13.66 16.81 -7.50
C ASN A 177 14.93 17.19 -6.72
N LYS A 178 14.79 17.42 -5.41
CA LYS A 178 15.91 17.76 -4.52
C LYS A 178 16.76 16.55 -4.10
N ASN A 179 16.39 15.34 -4.52
CA ASN A 179 17.14 14.10 -4.24
C ASN A 179 18.24 13.92 -5.29
N SER A 180 19.44 14.43 -4.99
CA SER A 180 20.59 14.24 -5.88
C SER A 180 21.05 12.77 -5.92
N ARG A 181 21.54 12.28 -7.07
CA ARG A 181 22.08 10.92 -7.19
C ARG A 181 23.17 10.60 -6.15
N PRO A 182 24.17 11.49 -5.90
CA PRO A 182 25.18 11.23 -4.87
C PRO A 182 24.60 11.03 -3.47
N LEU A 183 23.54 11.78 -3.11
CA LEU A 183 22.84 11.60 -1.83
C LEU A 183 22.17 10.23 -1.76
N LEU A 184 21.45 9.83 -2.81
CA LEU A 184 20.78 8.53 -2.86
C LEU A 184 21.77 7.37 -2.83
N ASP A 185 22.91 7.51 -3.52
CA ASP A 185 23.97 6.50 -3.53
C ASP A 185 24.63 6.36 -2.15
N ASP A 186 24.84 7.46 -1.41
CA ASP A 186 25.35 7.44 -0.04
C ASP A 186 24.37 6.78 0.94
N ILE A 187 23.07 7.11 0.83
CA ILE A 187 22.02 6.44 1.61
C ILE A 187 22.00 4.95 1.30
N ARG A 188 21.97 4.57 0.02
CA ARG A 188 21.99 3.16 -0.41
C ARG A 188 23.21 2.42 0.13
N ALA A 189 24.40 3.02 0.07
CA ALA A 189 25.63 2.40 0.55
C ALA A 189 25.57 2.11 2.06
N LYS A 190 25.09 3.07 2.86
CA LYS A 190 24.89 2.88 4.31
C LYS A 190 23.87 1.80 4.61
N LEU A 191 22.75 1.77 3.88
CA LEU A 191 21.72 0.75 4.07
C LEU A 191 22.23 -0.65 3.73
N LEU A 192 23.00 -0.80 2.65
CA LEU A 192 23.62 -2.07 2.29
C LEU A 192 24.67 -2.53 3.31
N ASP A 193 25.45 -1.61 3.90
CA ASP A 193 26.38 -1.92 4.98
C ASP A 193 25.64 -2.43 6.23
N TYR A 194 24.51 -1.81 6.59
CA TYR A 194 23.68 -2.29 7.70
C TYR A 194 23.09 -3.67 7.44
N LEU A 195 22.50 -3.90 6.26
CA LEU A 195 22.01 -5.22 5.83
C LEU A 195 23.08 -6.30 5.91
N SER A 196 24.32 -5.97 5.55
CA SER A 196 25.43 -6.92 5.55
C SER A 196 25.78 -7.48 6.94
N LYS A 197 25.35 -6.80 8.01
CA LYS A 197 25.62 -7.19 9.41
C LYS A 197 24.59 -8.18 9.95
N LEU A 198 23.47 -8.38 9.25
CA LEU A 198 22.45 -9.34 9.67
C LEU A 198 22.92 -10.78 9.41
N GLN A 199 22.57 -11.68 10.33
CA GLN A 199 22.83 -13.10 10.13
C GLN A 199 22.00 -13.57 8.92
N HIS A 200 22.68 -13.98 7.85
CA HIS A 200 22.01 -14.53 6.68
C HIS A 200 21.24 -15.81 7.06
N ALA A 201 20.02 -15.97 6.54
CA ALA A 201 19.37 -17.27 6.56
C ALA A 201 20.26 -18.28 5.81
N PRO A 202 20.42 -19.53 6.28
CA PRO A 202 21.22 -20.52 5.56
C PRO A 202 20.63 -20.72 4.16
N SER A 203 21.38 -20.24 3.16
CA SER A 203 21.24 -20.47 1.72
C SER A 203 19.80 -20.43 1.18
N ILE A 204 19.15 -19.26 1.25
CA ILE A 204 18.20 -18.88 0.19
C ILE A 204 19.05 -18.30 -0.92
N GLN A 205 19.07 -18.95 -2.08
CA GLN A 205 19.82 -18.50 -3.25
C GLN A 205 19.23 -17.15 -3.68
N PHE A 206 20.03 -16.07 -3.58
CA PHE A 206 19.66 -14.79 -4.18
C PHE A 206 19.45 -15.01 -5.67
N GLN A 207 18.23 -14.77 -6.12
CA GLN A 207 17.93 -14.73 -7.55
C GLN A 207 18.20 -13.30 -7.99
N GLU A 208 19.21 -13.11 -8.84
CA GLU A 208 19.39 -11.83 -9.51
C GLU A 208 18.11 -11.48 -10.28
N ARG A 209 17.69 -10.23 -10.17
CA ARG A 209 16.59 -9.69 -10.96
C ARG A 209 16.84 -10.03 -12.44
N PRO A 210 15.83 -10.54 -13.19
CA PRO A 210 15.95 -10.62 -14.63
C PRO A 210 16.36 -9.25 -15.19
N PRO A 211 17.28 -9.20 -16.17
CA PRO A 211 17.68 -7.93 -16.77
C PRO A 211 16.45 -7.19 -17.30
N ASP A 212 16.41 -5.88 -17.09
CA ASP A 212 15.34 -5.03 -17.60
C ASP A 212 15.20 -5.29 -19.11
N ILE A 213 13.96 -5.48 -19.58
CA ILE A 213 13.69 -5.54 -21.00
C ILE A 213 13.96 -4.12 -21.51
N GLU A 214 15.07 -3.93 -22.23
CA GLU A 214 15.28 -2.73 -23.04
C GLU A 214 14.19 -2.72 -24.12
N LEU A 215 13.07 -2.08 -23.79
CA LEU A 215 12.04 -1.78 -24.77
C LEU A 215 12.65 -0.78 -25.74
N PRO A 216 12.61 -1.03 -27.07
CA PRO A 216 13.03 -0.04 -28.04
C PRO A 216 12.21 1.23 -27.80
N GLU A 217 12.87 2.38 -27.66
CA GLU A 217 12.19 3.66 -27.72
C GLU A 217 11.43 3.71 -29.03
N ALA A 218 10.10 3.82 -28.96
CA ALA A 218 9.29 4.01 -30.14
C ALA A 218 9.74 5.33 -30.79
N ASN A 219 10.25 5.25 -32.01
CA ASN A 219 10.62 6.41 -32.78
C ASN A 219 9.33 7.16 -33.13
N GLU A 220 9.01 8.23 -32.40
CA GLU A 220 7.75 9.00 -32.57
C GLU A 220 7.71 9.83 -33.88
N ASP A 221 8.68 9.65 -34.78
CA ASP A 221 8.89 10.47 -35.98
C ASP A 221 8.76 9.71 -37.32
N GLU A 222 7.90 8.69 -37.43
CA GLU A 222 7.48 8.18 -38.75
C GLU A 222 5.95 8.20 -38.91
N ASP A 223 5.48 9.38 -39.32
CA ASP A 223 4.46 9.66 -40.33
C ASP A 223 3.11 8.90 -40.32
N ASP A 224 2.10 9.70 -40.00
CA ASP A 224 0.71 9.65 -40.45
C ASP A 224 0.52 9.13 -41.89
N ALA A 225 -0.25 8.05 -42.02
CA ALA A 225 -1.07 7.82 -43.21
C ALA A 225 -2.43 7.24 -42.77
N ASN A 226 -3.35 8.16 -42.47
CA ASN A 226 -4.78 7.96 -42.54
C ASN A 226 -5.19 7.22 -43.85
N GLU A 227 -5.34 5.89 -43.78
CA GLU A 227 -6.02 5.10 -44.81
C GLU A 227 -7.09 4.20 -44.20
N ARG A 228 -8.26 4.81 -44.03
CA ARG A 228 -9.55 4.15 -43.83
C ARG A 228 -9.94 3.47 -45.15
N TRP A 229 -9.77 2.15 -45.24
CA TRP A 229 -10.31 1.35 -46.35
C TRP A 229 -11.67 0.79 -45.96
N ASP A 230 -12.71 1.27 -46.65
CA ASP A 230 -14.10 0.77 -46.60
C ASP A 230 -14.22 -0.61 -47.27
N ASP A 231 -15.06 -1.43 -46.64
CA ASP A 231 -15.95 -2.50 -47.14
C ASP A 231 -15.55 -3.38 -48.33
N HIS A 232 -15.43 -4.70 -48.07
CA HIS A 232 -16.08 -5.73 -48.90
C HIS A 232 -16.26 -7.06 -48.15
N ASP A 233 -17.53 -7.39 -47.91
CA ASP A 233 -18.20 -8.70 -47.97
C ASP A 233 -17.40 -9.98 -47.65
N PHE A 234 -17.75 -10.65 -46.54
CA PHE A 234 -17.79 -12.10 -46.49
C PHE A 234 -18.91 -12.57 -45.55
N ASP A 235 -20.09 -12.80 -46.12
CA ASP A 235 -21.18 -13.57 -45.52
C ASP A 235 -20.69 -15.01 -45.24
N MET A 236 -20.82 -15.46 -43.99
CA MET A 236 -20.72 -16.88 -43.63
C MET A 236 -22.10 -17.41 -43.24
N GLU A 237 -22.56 -18.34 -44.06
CA GLU A 237 -23.82 -19.08 -43.98
C GLU A 237 -24.07 -19.73 -42.60
N VAL A 238 -25.30 -19.58 -42.10
CA VAL A 238 -25.80 -20.31 -40.93
C VAL A 238 -26.40 -21.63 -41.41
N GLU A 239 -25.73 -22.75 -41.12
CA GLU A 239 -26.26 -24.09 -41.40
C GLU A 239 -27.40 -24.46 -40.44
N GLU A 240 -28.55 -24.77 -41.03
CA GLU A 240 -29.76 -25.28 -40.39
C GLU A 240 -29.56 -26.66 -39.73
N ARG A 241 -30.04 -26.85 -38.49
CA ARG A 241 -30.41 -28.17 -37.97
C ARG A 241 -31.93 -28.30 -37.85
N LYS A 242 -32.51 -29.19 -38.66
CA LYS A 242 -33.93 -29.56 -38.68
C LYS A 242 -34.38 -30.34 -37.42
N PRO A 243 -35.67 -30.26 -37.04
CA PRO A 243 -36.23 -30.93 -35.88
C PRO A 243 -36.72 -32.35 -36.20
N MET A 244 -36.71 -33.24 -35.20
CA MET A 244 -37.44 -34.51 -35.23
C MET A 244 -38.40 -34.62 -34.03
N LEU A 245 -39.66 -34.33 -34.36
CA LEU A 245 -40.94 -34.91 -33.96
C LEU A 245 -41.16 -35.56 -32.58
N SER A 246 -42.28 -35.12 -32.01
CA SER A 246 -43.11 -35.64 -30.91
C SER A 246 -43.57 -37.09 -31.08
N ASN A 247 -43.82 -37.75 -29.94
CA ASN A 247 -44.93 -38.71 -29.79
C ASN A 247 -45.56 -38.60 -28.40
N LEU A 248 -46.89 -38.40 -28.43
CA LEU A 248 -47.92 -38.37 -27.36
C LEU A 248 -48.01 -37.12 -26.47
#